data_AF-A0A316VIG7-F1
#
_entry.id   AF-A0A316VIG7-F1
#
_cell.length_a   1.000
_cell.length_b   1.000
_cell.length_c   1.000
_cell.angle_alpha   90.00
_cell.angle_beta   90.00
_cell.angle_gamma   90.00
#
_symmetry.space_group_name_H-M   'P 1'
#
loop_
_entity.id
_entity.type
_entity.pdbx_description
1 polymer ?
#
loop_
_entity_poly.entity_id
_entity_poly.type
_entity_poly.pdbx_seq_one_letter_code
_entity_poly.pdbx_strand_id
1 'polypeptide(L)'
;AARKQNSACDACRNRKVRCHRTPGEEKCNHCKAKGIECTTIYVQLATQGVKRPVKRQRGEIVPEGDATPTMGEDVPLVVRYLLLRDNEYADVVYGLSYAEIPGKRIPPTTAAETRLINATARQEFVSSLLETYFSTVHIRYPVLDPQEFLQRFHYQTPELGGAPPDVLTAVLLAWGAKFSTHPIIVADRRETAHDELTPTQRLRRSVNNPLANRALASSHGDSSSSRSGTGSSGKGELTAPELRDASKVMGRSRIAEDLIVKAQEVLDRNKAHRIANMDNAKAAIIVQALFWQQASQTDSTDAISPSQLRPAKRRGVYICNGSWINSSISHMFEMRVHLQGTIDNIAEEGQRGQVAMAWWLACMFDAHMSAFYRRKPILAAEDYSTKPPAPPRTGPVTGPSPVAAEEGYRIWLNSALDQCEMMRSVYFTLWTPCAYEEGISARKLEKLVSAAYRWRSSHLALVGAPDQDWPSQWKFADAVTACSSDLNYHVVWLLMWQAIDEYGIAELKANNLAQYNAACTRHGTSSGLPVTMAEMELDQSKVNGMRNAIYEEALKAALRSANLAKMLHDFDYLQNEAGIMKFTLCEAGYCLTRFKRPEVYMVIDGLRQYGQAFEECYEQADELERLALEYS
;
A
#
# COMPACT_ATOMS: atom_id res chain seq x y z
N ALA A 1 -59.00 19.23 0.57
CA ALA A 1 -58.18 18.05 0.21
C ALA A 1 -56.86 18.11 0.97
N ALA A 2 -56.41 17.02 1.62
CA ALA A 2 -55.14 17.00 2.35
C ALA A 2 -53.95 17.09 1.38
N ARG A 3 -52.96 17.92 1.73
CA ARG A 3 -51.75 18.15 0.92
C ARG A 3 -50.83 16.93 1.02
N LYS A 4 -50.88 16.02 0.04
CA LYS A 4 -50.04 14.80 -0.02
C LYS A 4 -48.54 15.15 -0.08
N GLN A 5 -47.90 15.22 1.08
CA GLN A 5 -46.44 15.28 1.22
C GLN A 5 -45.79 14.03 0.62
N ASN A 6 -44.51 14.12 0.27
CA ASN A 6 -43.68 13.00 -0.22
C ASN A 6 -44.22 12.26 -1.46
N SER A 7 -44.87 12.97 -2.39
CA SER A 7 -45.43 12.41 -3.64
C SER A 7 -44.50 12.50 -4.87
N ALA A 8 -43.27 13.00 -4.72
CA ALA A 8 -42.31 13.17 -5.81
C ALA A 8 -41.27 12.04 -5.85
N CYS A 9 -40.97 11.52 -7.05
CA CYS A 9 -39.88 10.57 -7.27
C CYS A 9 -38.51 11.22 -7.06
N ASP A 10 -37.49 10.39 -6.79
CA ASP A 10 -36.16 10.86 -6.37
C ASP A 10 -35.52 11.76 -7.45
N ALA A 11 -35.64 11.36 -8.73
CA ALA A 11 -35.14 12.11 -9.88
C ALA A 11 -35.79 13.49 -10.06
N CYS A 12 -37.10 13.62 -9.85
CA CYS A 12 -37.77 14.93 -9.89
C CYS A 12 -37.41 15.79 -8.68
N ARG A 13 -37.22 15.16 -7.52
CA ARG A 13 -36.88 15.86 -6.27
C ARG A 13 -35.47 16.46 -6.32
N ASN A 14 -34.47 15.69 -6.76
CA ASN A 14 -33.09 16.20 -6.93
C ASN A 14 -33.03 17.38 -7.91
N ARG A 15 -33.84 17.34 -8.97
CA ARG A 15 -33.96 18.41 -9.97
C ARG A 15 -34.87 19.57 -9.53
N LYS A 16 -35.49 19.49 -8.35
CA LYS A 16 -36.46 20.47 -7.80
C LYS A 16 -37.64 20.76 -8.74
N VAL A 17 -38.05 19.79 -9.57
CA VAL A 17 -39.18 19.90 -10.51
C VAL A 17 -40.43 19.19 -10.00
N ARG A 18 -41.61 19.65 -10.44
CA ARG A 18 -42.90 19.05 -10.07
C ARG A 18 -43.05 17.65 -10.69
N CYS A 19 -42.97 16.62 -9.85
CA CYS A 19 -43.29 15.25 -10.26
C CYS A 19 -44.78 15.13 -10.63
N HIS A 20 -45.06 14.65 -11.83
CA HIS A 20 -46.42 14.34 -12.29
C HIS A 20 -46.47 12.88 -12.74
N ARG A 21 -47.01 12.00 -11.89
CA ARG A 21 -47.16 10.57 -12.16
C ARG A 21 -48.64 10.23 -12.29
N THR A 22 -49.03 9.71 -13.44
CA THR A 22 -50.39 9.23 -13.70
C THR A 22 -50.62 7.94 -12.90
N PRO A 23 -51.78 7.75 -12.24
CA PRO A 23 -52.10 6.48 -11.58
C PRO A 23 -51.98 5.30 -12.56
N GLY A 24 -51.28 4.24 -12.16
CA GLY A 24 -51.03 3.06 -12.99
C GLY A 24 -49.73 3.10 -13.83
N GLU A 25 -49.10 4.26 -14.02
CA GLU A 25 -47.81 4.31 -14.74
C GLU A 25 -46.62 4.05 -13.80
N GLU A 26 -45.61 3.31 -14.29
CA GLU A 26 -44.36 3.05 -13.54
C GLU A 26 -43.47 4.31 -13.42
N LYS A 27 -43.40 5.11 -14.49
CA LYS A 27 -42.57 6.33 -14.55
C LYS A 27 -43.44 7.58 -14.57
N CYS A 28 -42.99 8.65 -13.91
CA CYS A 28 -43.64 9.95 -14.02
C CYS A 28 -43.36 10.60 -15.39
N ASN A 29 -44.25 11.51 -15.82
CA ASN A 29 -44.19 12.15 -17.14
C ASN A 29 -42.84 12.84 -17.41
N HIS A 30 -42.23 13.43 -16.38
CA HIS A 30 -40.93 14.11 -16.52
C HIS A 30 -39.76 13.13 -16.68
N CYS A 31 -39.75 12.01 -15.96
CA CYS A 31 -38.75 10.96 -16.15
C CYS A 31 -38.93 10.27 -17.51
N LYS A 32 -40.19 9.98 -17.90
CA LYS A 32 -40.58 9.41 -19.19
C LYS A 32 -40.08 10.27 -20.36
N ALA A 33 -40.34 11.59 -20.31
CA ALA A 33 -39.91 12.54 -21.34
C ALA A 33 -38.38 12.78 -21.40
N LYS A 34 -37.64 12.45 -20.35
CA LYS A 34 -36.17 12.60 -20.29
C LYS A 34 -35.40 11.28 -20.40
N GLY A 35 -36.08 10.15 -20.60
CA GLY A 35 -35.44 8.84 -20.71
C GLY A 35 -34.73 8.35 -19.44
N ILE A 36 -34.98 8.99 -18.29
CA ILE A 36 -34.30 8.68 -17.02
C ILE A 36 -35.11 7.71 -16.17
N GLU A 37 -34.43 7.04 -15.26
CA GLU A 37 -35.06 6.19 -14.26
C GLU A 37 -35.95 6.99 -13.30
N CYS A 38 -37.02 6.35 -12.81
CA CYS A 38 -38.04 6.99 -11.98
C CYS A 38 -38.17 6.28 -10.64
N THR A 39 -37.08 6.28 -9.87
CA THR A 39 -37.03 5.63 -8.55
C THR A 39 -37.91 6.36 -7.52
N THR A 40 -38.49 5.59 -6.60
CA THR A 40 -39.34 6.10 -5.49
C THR A 40 -38.81 5.66 -4.13
N ILE A 41 -37.49 5.50 -4.01
CA ILE A 41 -36.84 4.92 -2.82
C ILE A 41 -37.07 5.85 -1.62
N TYR A 42 -36.92 7.16 -1.78
CA TYR A 42 -37.21 8.10 -0.70
C TYR A 42 -38.69 8.05 -0.27
N VAL A 43 -39.61 7.90 -1.23
CA VAL A 43 -41.05 7.87 -0.95
C VAL A 43 -41.43 6.62 -0.16
N GLN A 44 -40.85 5.46 -0.50
CA GLN A 44 -41.04 4.21 0.23
C GLN A 44 -40.49 4.35 1.66
N LEU A 45 -39.25 4.81 1.82
CA LEU A 45 -38.64 5.03 3.15
C LEU A 45 -39.43 6.04 4.00
N ALA A 46 -39.93 7.11 3.39
CA ALA A 46 -40.69 8.15 4.08
C ALA A 46 -42.16 7.76 4.40
N THR A 47 -42.70 6.70 3.79
CA THR A 47 -44.06 6.19 4.06
C THR A 47 -44.07 4.93 4.92
N GLN A 48 -42.98 4.14 4.93
CA GLN A 48 -42.78 2.98 5.80
C GLN A 48 -42.28 3.35 7.23
N GLY A 49 -42.57 4.56 7.69
CA GLY A 49 -42.09 5.08 8.96
C GLY A 49 -42.39 4.15 10.14
N VAL A 50 -41.33 3.69 10.80
CA VAL A 50 -41.38 2.77 11.95
C VAL A 50 -42.36 3.30 13.00
N LYS A 51 -43.41 2.51 13.28
CA LYS A 51 -44.30 2.78 14.42
C LYS A 51 -43.49 2.62 15.70
N ARG A 52 -43.33 3.70 16.48
CA ARG A 52 -42.69 3.66 17.81
C ARG A 52 -43.30 2.54 18.66
N PRO A 53 -42.50 1.61 19.22
CA PRO A 53 -42.99 0.65 20.19
C PRO A 53 -43.53 1.37 21.42
N VAL A 54 -44.75 1.01 21.85
CA VAL A 54 -45.34 1.52 23.09
C VAL A 54 -44.80 0.73 24.27
N LYS A 55 -44.35 1.46 25.28
CA LYS A 55 -43.83 0.99 26.57
C LYS A 55 -44.72 -0.10 27.22
N ARG A 56 -44.21 -1.33 27.29
CA ARG A 56 -44.63 -2.40 28.22
C ARG A 56 -43.35 -2.98 28.85
N GLN A 57 -43.14 -2.82 30.15
CA GLN A 57 -43.64 -3.62 31.29
C GLN A 57 -42.79 -4.88 31.55
N ARG A 58 -42.67 -5.23 32.83
CA ARG A 58 -41.50 -5.88 33.45
C ARG A 58 -41.78 -7.35 33.79
N GLY A 59 -40.86 -8.22 33.39
CA GLY A 59 -40.66 -9.57 33.97
C GLY A 59 -41.28 -10.72 33.17
N GLU A 60 -40.44 -11.66 32.72
CA GLU A 60 -40.33 -13.02 33.30
C GLU A 60 -39.05 -13.71 32.76
N ILE A 61 -38.71 -14.89 33.30
CA ILE A 61 -37.42 -15.61 33.14
C ILE A 61 -37.68 -16.97 32.44
N VAL A 62 -36.62 -17.68 32.01
CA VAL A 62 -36.52 -19.14 31.66
C VAL A 62 -36.65 -19.46 30.15
N PRO A 63 -35.80 -20.34 29.54
CA PRO A 63 -34.38 -20.65 29.77
C PRO A 63 -33.55 -20.69 28.44
N GLU A 64 -32.34 -21.26 28.49
CA GLU A 64 -31.40 -21.46 27.37
C GLU A 64 -31.92 -22.34 26.21
N GLY A 65 -31.47 -22.04 24.98
CA GLY A 65 -31.60 -22.92 23.83
C GLY A 65 -31.37 -22.22 22.48
N ASP A 66 -30.39 -22.71 21.72
CA ASP A 66 -30.12 -22.40 20.30
C ASP A 66 -29.53 -21.00 19.96
N ALA A 67 -28.20 -20.90 20.02
CA ALA A 67 -27.44 -19.71 19.65
C ALA A 67 -27.32 -19.55 18.12
N THR A 68 -28.30 -18.89 17.50
CA THR A 68 -28.16 -18.35 16.14
C THR A 68 -27.54 -16.94 16.18
N PRO A 69 -26.63 -16.57 15.27
CA PRO A 69 -25.86 -15.33 15.38
C PRO A 69 -26.67 -14.09 15.01
N THR A 70 -27.22 -13.41 16.02
CA THR A 70 -27.99 -12.17 15.89
C THR A 70 -27.11 -10.93 16.06
N MET A 71 -26.31 -10.59 15.04
CA MET A 71 -25.62 -9.28 14.96
C MET A 71 -26.55 -8.14 14.54
N GLY A 72 -27.67 -8.00 15.27
CA GLY A 72 -28.57 -6.85 15.17
C GLY A 72 -28.14 -5.76 16.16
N GLU A 73 -27.73 -4.61 15.65
CA GLU A 73 -27.37 -3.37 16.39
C GLU A 73 -25.96 -3.32 17.03
N ASP A 74 -25.43 -4.40 17.61
CA ASP A 74 -24.11 -4.41 18.29
C ASP A 74 -22.90 -4.55 17.34
N VAL A 75 -22.53 -3.45 16.70
CA VAL A 75 -21.26 -3.31 15.95
C VAL A 75 -20.26 -2.50 16.80
N PRO A 76 -18.99 -2.91 16.96
CA PRO A 76 -18.01 -2.25 17.82
C PRO A 76 -17.93 -0.73 17.63
N LEU A 77 -17.72 0.02 18.72
CA LEU A 77 -17.69 1.49 18.70
C LEU A 77 -16.64 2.04 17.71
N VAL A 78 -15.46 1.42 17.66
CA VAL A 78 -14.41 1.77 16.67
C VAL A 78 -14.90 1.61 15.23
N VAL A 79 -15.67 0.56 14.91
CA VAL A 79 -16.22 0.35 13.56
C VAL A 79 -17.30 1.39 13.22
N ARG A 80 -18.08 1.83 14.21
CA ARG A 80 -19.03 2.94 14.05
C ARG A 80 -18.33 4.28 13.82
N TYR A 81 -17.26 4.57 14.57
CA TYR A 81 -16.39 5.73 14.33
C TYR A 81 -15.83 5.72 12.90
N LEU A 82 -15.21 4.60 12.53
CA LEU A 82 -14.57 4.37 11.24
C LEU A 82 -15.53 4.56 10.04
N LEU A 83 -16.77 4.03 10.11
CA LEU A 83 -17.67 3.97 8.96
C LEU A 83 -18.83 4.97 8.96
N LEU A 84 -19.26 5.48 10.12
CA LEU A 84 -20.47 6.32 10.23
C LEU A 84 -20.18 7.79 10.58
N ARG A 85 -18.91 8.15 10.83
CA ARG A 85 -18.51 9.48 11.35
C ARG A 85 -19.30 9.85 12.62
N ASP A 86 -19.56 8.85 13.48
CA ASP A 86 -20.06 9.10 14.83
C ASP A 86 -18.95 9.86 15.60
N ASN A 87 -19.20 11.12 16.00
CA ASN A 87 -18.22 11.93 16.75
C ASN A 87 -17.91 11.35 18.15
N GLU A 88 -18.81 10.50 18.66
CA GLU A 88 -18.74 9.80 19.95
C GLU A 88 -17.73 8.63 19.88
N TYR A 89 -16.45 8.97 19.87
CA TYR A 89 -15.34 8.03 20.12
C TYR A 89 -14.44 8.61 21.23
N ALA A 90 -14.99 8.57 22.45
CA ALA A 90 -14.39 8.87 23.75
C ALA A 90 -15.16 8.01 24.78
N ASP A 91 -14.61 7.52 25.88
CA ASP A 91 -13.34 7.81 26.57
C ASP A 91 -12.62 6.46 26.87
N VAL A 92 -11.43 6.29 27.49
CA VAL A 92 -10.74 7.10 28.49
C VAL A 92 -9.23 7.22 28.23
N VAL A 93 -8.71 8.46 28.18
CA VAL A 93 -7.35 8.72 28.69
C VAL A 93 -7.33 9.97 29.56
N TYR A 94 -7.15 9.77 30.87
CA TYR A 94 -7.04 10.86 31.85
C TYR A 94 -6.02 11.93 31.41
N GLY A 95 -6.46 13.19 31.42
CA GLY A 95 -5.57 14.36 31.37
C GLY A 95 -5.69 15.29 30.15
N LEU A 96 -6.51 15.01 29.14
CA LEU A 96 -6.74 15.94 28.02
C LEU A 96 -8.24 16.15 27.76
N SER A 97 -8.77 17.28 28.24
CA SER A 97 -10.13 17.71 27.90
C SER A 97 -10.17 18.24 26.47
N TYR A 98 -10.74 17.45 25.56
CA TYR A 98 -11.35 17.98 24.34
C TYR A 98 -12.80 18.35 24.68
N ALA A 99 -13.19 19.60 24.44
CA ALA A 99 -14.53 20.08 24.75
C ALA A 99 -15.60 19.30 23.98
N GLU A 100 -16.72 19.00 24.63
CA GLU A 100 -17.84 18.26 24.06
C GLU A 100 -18.39 18.97 22.81
N ILE A 101 -18.15 18.40 21.63
CA ILE A 101 -18.76 18.87 20.38
C ILE A 101 -20.14 18.21 20.25
N PRO A 102 -21.25 18.97 20.11
CA PRO A 102 -22.60 18.39 20.09
C PRO A 102 -22.78 17.31 19.01
N GLY A 103 -23.30 16.15 19.42
CA GLY A 103 -23.48 14.93 18.62
C GLY A 103 -24.50 15.01 17.49
N LYS A 104 -24.33 15.93 16.53
CA LYS A 104 -25.02 15.89 15.25
C LYS A 104 -24.30 14.93 14.31
N ARG A 105 -24.88 13.75 14.10
CA ARG A 105 -24.51 12.86 12.98
C ARG A 105 -24.51 13.64 11.68
N ILE A 106 -23.37 13.65 11.00
CA ILE A 106 -23.21 14.27 9.68
C ILE A 106 -24.01 13.41 8.70
N PRO A 107 -24.91 13.99 7.86
CA PRO A 107 -25.66 13.20 6.89
C PRO A 107 -24.71 12.57 5.86
N PRO A 108 -25.04 11.40 5.29
CA PRO A 108 -24.22 10.78 4.26
C PRO A 108 -24.10 11.72 3.05
N THR A 109 -22.86 11.88 2.60
CA THR A 109 -22.45 12.74 1.48
C THR A 109 -22.23 11.96 0.18
N THR A 110 -22.06 10.64 0.26
CA THR A 110 -21.84 9.75 -0.89
C THR A 110 -22.88 8.63 -0.96
N ALA A 111 -23.05 8.01 -2.14
CA ALA A 111 -23.91 6.84 -2.28
C ALA A 111 -23.40 5.64 -1.46
N ALA A 112 -22.07 5.55 -1.28
CA ALA A 112 -21.41 4.51 -0.52
C ALA A 112 -21.63 4.67 1.00
N GLU A 113 -21.49 5.89 1.54
CA GLU A 113 -21.88 6.22 2.93
C GLU A 113 -23.37 5.94 3.18
N THR A 114 -24.23 6.24 2.21
CA THR A 114 -25.67 5.95 2.30
C THR A 114 -25.97 4.46 2.45
N ARG A 115 -25.20 3.58 1.77
CA ARG A 115 -25.35 2.12 1.91
C ARG A 115 -24.90 1.63 3.30
N LEU A 116 -23.82 2.19 3.85
CA LEU A 116 -23.26 1.80 5.15
C LEU A 116 -24.15 2.13 6.35
N ILE A 117 -25.21 2.93 6.17
CA ILE A 117 -26.24 3.13 7.21
C ILE A 117 -26.97 1.81 7.50
N ASN A 118 -27.22 0.98 6.48
CA ASN A 118 -27.82 -0.35 6.65
C ASN A 118 -26.88 -1.25 7.46
N ALA A 119 -27.38 -1.83 8.56
CA ALA A 119 -26.57 -2.62 9.49
C ALA A 119 -26.00 -3.90 8.85
N THR A 120 -26.82 -4.64 8.10
CA THR A 120 -26.43 -5.86 7.39
C THR A 120 -25.35 -5.56 6.35
N ALA A 121 -25.57 -4.56 5.48
CA ALA A 121 -24.60 -4.16 4.47
C ALA A 121 -23.27 -3.65 5.07
N ARG A 122 -23.32 -3.04 6.26
CA ARG A 122 -22.13 -2.63 7.01
C ARG A 122 -21.39 -3.83 7.61
N GLN A 123 -22.10 -4.81 8.15
CA GLN A 123 -21.51 -6.04 8.69
C GLN A 123 -20.85 -6.87 7.59
N GLU A 124 -21.55 -7.11 6.47
CA GLU A 124 -21.02 -7.77 5.27
C GLU A 124 -19.75 -7.07 4.76
N PHE A 125 -19.79 -5.74 4.68
CA PHE A 125 -18.64 -4.95 4.26
C PHE A 125 -17.45 -5.13 5.21
N VAL A 126 -17.64 -5.00 6.52
CA VAL A 126 -16.60 -5.14 7.54
C VAL A 126 -15.96 -6.53 7.51
N SER A 127 -16.76 -7.60 7.44
CA SER A 127 -16.25 -8.97 7.30
C SER A 127 -15.43 -9.13 6.02
N SER A 128 -15.91 -8.59 4.88
CA SER A 128 -15.18 -8.61 3.61
C SER A 128 -13.85 -7.86 3.67
N LEU A 129 -13.77 -6.75 4.42
CA LEU A 129 -12.50 -6.03 4.62
C LEU A 129 -11.50 -6.85 5.46
N LEU A 130 -11.94 -7.51 6.52
CA LEU A 130 -11.08 -8.38 7.34
C LEU A 130 -10.58 -9.60 6.56
N GLU A 131 -11.48 -10.25 5.80
CA GLU A 131 -11.12 -11.35 4.90
C GLU A 131 -10.09 -10.91 3.85
N THR A 132 -10.28 -9.72 3.26
CA THR A 132 -9.31 -9.13 2.33
C THR A 132 -7.95 -8.92 3.00
N TYR A 133 -7.91 -8.36 4.21
CA TYR A 133 -6.65 -8.19 4.95
C TYR A 133 -5.94 -9.53 5.19
N PHE A 134 -6.66 -10.55 5.68
CA PHE A 134 -6.04 -11.82 6.02
C PHE A 134 -5.60 -12.63 4.80
N SER A 135 -6.31 -12.54 3.67
CA SER A 135 -5.96 -13.23 2.43
C SER A 135 -4.88 -12.53 1.60
N THR A 136 -4.74 -11.20 1.71
CA THR A 136 -3.85 -10.40 0.85
C THR A 136 -2.62 -9.85 1.58
N VAL A 137 -2.79 -9.31 2.80
CA VAL A 137 -1.75 -8.54 3.51
C VAL A 137 -1.08 -9.38 4.59
N HIS A 138 -1.86 -10.07 5.43
CA HIS A 138 -1.35 -10.87 6.55
C HIS A 138 -0.41 -11.99 6.12
N ILE A 139 -0.64 -12.61 4.95
CA ILE A 139 0.25 -13.62 4.36
C ILE A 139 1.68 -13.11 4.06
N ARG A 140 1.93 -11.80 4.13
CA ARG A 140 3.26 -11.18 4.06
C ARG A 140 3.75 -10.69 5.44
N TYR A 141 2.84 -10.47 6.38
CA TYR A 141 3.09 -9.93 7.72
C TYR A 141 2.35 -10.75 8.81
N PRO A 142 2.70 -12.02 9.05
CA PRO A 142 1.91 -12.91 9.93
C PRO A 142 2.17 -12.66 11.43
N VAL A 143 1.79 -11.49 11.93
CA VAL A 143 1.96 -11.05 13.34
C VAL A 143 0.73 -11.27 14.22
N LEU A 144 -0.35 -11.82 13.67
CA LEU A 144 -1.62 -12.12 14.33
C LEU A 144 -2.00 -13.58 14.05
N ASP A 145 -2.80 -14.20 14.92
CA ASP A 145 -3.57 -15.39 14.53
C ASP A 145 -4.90 -14.93 13.88
N PRO A 146 -5.19 -15.30 12.62
CA PRO A 146 -6.43 -14.90 11.95
C PRO A 146 -7.69 -15.47 12.61
N GLN A 147 -7.63 -16.71 13.10
CA GLN A 147 -8.77 -17.38 13.70
C GLN A 147 -9.08 -16.79 15.08
N GLU A 148 -8.06 -16.60 15.92
CA GLU A 148 -8.20 -15.92 17.22
C GLU A 148 -8.81 -14.53 17.04
N PHE A 149 -8.25 -13.72 16.13
CA PHE A 149 -8.72 -12.36 15.88
C PHE A 149 -10.18 -12.34 15.42
N LEU A 150 -10.56 -13.18 14.45
CA LEU A 150 -11.92 -13.23 13.92
C LEU A 150 -12.92 -13.75 14.95
N GLN A 151 -12.57 -14.77 15.75
CA GLN A 151 -13.42 -15.24 16.85
C GLN A 151 -13.66 -14.14 17.88
N ARG A 152 -12.59 -13.44 18.31
CA ARG A 152 -12.69 -12.30 19.22
C ARG A 152 -13.52 -11.17 18.64
N PHE A 153 -13.39 -10.87 17.34
CA PHE A 153 -14.14 -9.82 16.66
C PHE A 153 -15.65 -10.12 16.61
N HIS A 154 -16.03 -11.36 16.32
CA HIS A 154 -17.44 -11.76 16.17
C HIS A 154 -18.14 -12.07 17.50
N TYR A 155 -17.46 -12.71 18.45
CA TYR A 155 -18.08 -13.19 19.70
C TYR A 155 -17.79 -12.30 20.92
N GLN A 156 -16.63 -11.63 20.96
CA GLN A 156 -16.25 -10.64 21.99
C GLN A 156 -16.35 -11.11 23.45
N THR A 157 -16.38 -12.43 23.71
CA THR A 157 -16.61 -12.96 25.05
C THR A 157 -15.37 -12.85 25.94
N PRO A 158 -15.52 -12.76 27.29
CA PRO A 158 -14.38 -12.69 28.21
C PRO A 158 -13.42 -13.89 28.10
N GLU A 159 -13.94 -15.07 27.78
CA GLU A 159 -13.17 -16.32 27.65
C GLU A 159 -12.22 -16.28 26.44
N LEU A 160 -12.57 -15.52 25.41
CA LEU A 160 -11.72 -15.26 24.24
C LEU A 160 -10.77 -14.06 24.46
N GLY A 161 -10.73 -13.47 25.65
CA GLY A 161 -9.98 -12.24 25.91
C GLY A 161 -10.68 -10.97 25.41
N GLY A 162 -12.01 -11.02 25.25
CA GLY A 162 -12.83 -9.89 24.82
C GLY A 162 -12.63 -9.48 23.36
N ALA A 163 -13.18 -8.32 23.01
CA ALA A 163 -13.03 -7.73 21.68
C ALA A 163 -11.54 -7.50 21.31
N PRO A 164 -11.18 -7.55 20.02
CA PRO A 164 -9.82 -7.21 19.59
C PRO A 164 -9.51 -5.73 19.85
N PRO A 165 -8.23 -5.37 20.06
CA PRO A 165 -7.82 -3.98 20.24
C PRO A 165 -8.28 -3.06 19.10
N ASP A 166 -8.83 -1.90 19.44
CA ASP A 166 -9.30 -0.88 18.49
C ASP A 166 -8.23 -0.50 17.46
N VAL A 167 -6.97 -0.37 17.90
CA VAL A 167 -5.82 -0.02 17.06
C VAL A 167 -5.54 -1.07 15.98
N LEU A 168 -5.68 -2.37 16.29
CA LEU A 168 -5.53 -3.43 15.30
C LEU A 168 -6.75 -3.44 14.37
N THR A 169 -7.96 -3.40 14.93
CA THR A 169 -9.21 -3.36 14.16
C THR A 169 -9.21 -2.24 13.12
N ALA A 170 -8.80 -1.03 13.50
CA ALA A 170 -8.79 0.11 12.59
C ALA A 170 -7.75 -0.01 11.46
N VAL A 171 -6.53 -0.45 11.79
CA VAL A 171 -5.45 -0.65 10.80
C VAL A 171 -5.79 -1.79 9.83
N LEU A 172 -6.38 -2.89 10.32
CA LEU A 172 -6.81 -4.02 9.49
C LEU A 172 -7.91 -3.62 8.50
N LEU A 173 -8.91 -2.86 8.94
CA LEU A 173 -9.98 -2.37 8.07
C LEU A 173 -9.48 -1.36 7.03
N ALA A 174 -8.53 -0.49 7.38
CA ALA A 174 -7.91 0.44 6.44
C ALA A 174 -7.12 -0.28 5.32
N TRP A 175 -6.35 -1.31 5.68
CA TRP A 175 -5.70 -2.19 4.71
C TRP A 175 -6.69 -2.95 3.83
N GLY A 176 -7.69 -3.59 4.45
CA GLY A 176 -8.74 -4.30 3.73
C GLY A 176 -9.43 -3.42 2.69
N ALA A 177 -9.69 -2.15 3.01
CA ALA A 177 -10.34 -1.20 2.11
C ALA A 177 -9.52 -0.84 0.86
N LYS A 178 -8.18 -0.85 0.92
CA LYS A 178 -7.32 -0.62 -0.27
C LYS A 178 -7.52 -1.72 -1.33
N PHE A 179 -7.53 -2.97 -0.91
CA PHE A 179 -7.56 -4.13 -1.80
C PHE A 179 -8.97 -4.69 -2.07
N SER A 180 -9.97 -4.30 -1.28
CA SER A 180 -11.30 -4.90 -1.38
C SER A 180 -11.98 -4.60 -2.72
N THR A 181 -12.50 -5.65 -3.33
CA THR A 181 -13.38 -5.61 -4.51
C THR A 181 -14.87 -5.51 -4.14
N HIS A 182 -15.19 -5.26 -2.86
CA HIS A 182 -16.57 -5.21 -2.38
C HIS A 182 -17.41 -4.17 -3.17
N PRO A 183 -18.70 -4.47 -3.49
CA PRO A 183 -19.53 -3.60 -4.34
C PRO A 183 -19.72 -2.16 -3.85
N ILE A 184 -19.43 -1.86 -2.57
CA ILE A 184 -19.41 -0.50 -2.02
C ILE A 184 -18.15 0.26 -2.48
N ILE A 185 -16.95 -0.34 -2.35
CA ILE A 185 -15.68 0.24 -2.81
C ILE A 185 -15.70 0.42 -4.33
N VAL A 186 -16.12 -0.60 -5.07
CA VAL A 186 -16.19 -0.55 -6.55
C VAL A 186 -17.19 0.51 -7.03
N ALA A 187 -18.31 0.72 -6.32
CA ALA A 187 -19.25 1.79 -6.66
C ALA A 187 -18.68 3.18 -6.34
N ASP A 188 -17.98 3.34 -5.21
CA ASP A 188 -17.33 4.58 -4.79
C ASP A 188 -16.22 5.00 -5.77
N ARG A 189 -15.33 4.06 -6.15
CA ARG A 189 -14.31 4.23 -7.22
C ARG A 189 -14.93 4.62 -8.57
N ARG A 190 -16.10 4.09 -8.91
CA ARG A 190 -16.81 4.47 -10.15
C ARG A 190 -17.42 5.87 -10.08
N GLU A 191 -17.95 6.26 -8.92
CA GLU A 191 -18.51 7.60 -8.70
C GLU A 191 -17.42 8.68 -8.89
N THR A 192 -16.27 8.52 -8.22
CA THR A 192 -15.13 9.44 -8.31
C THR A 192 -14.48 9.47 -9.70
N ALA A 193 -14.45 8.34 -10.43
CA ALA A 193 -13.92 8.27 -11.80
C ALA A 193 -14.65 9.19 -12.79
N HIS A 194 -15.87 9.61 -12.48
CA HIS A 194 -16.61 10.59 -13.28
C HIS A 194 -16.29 12.05 -12.91
N ASP A 195 -15.96 12.31 -11.64
CA ASP A 195 -15.75 13.67 -11.10
C ASP A 195 -14.28 14.13 -11.21
N GLU A 196 -13.32 13.22 -11.01
CA GLU A 196 -11.88 13.55 -10.89
C GLU A 196 -11.10 13.64 -12.21
N LEU A 197 -11.74 13.35 -13.35
CA LEU A 197 -11.10 13.44 -14.67
C LEU A 197 -10.39 14.79 -14.86
N THR A 198 -9.12 14.77 -15.24
CA THR A 198 -8.40 15.99 -15.63
C THR A 198 -9.04 16.65 -16.86
N PRO A 199 -8.87 17.96 -17.09
CA PRO A 199 -9.43 18.63 -18.28
C PRO A 199 -9.05 17.93 -19.59
N THR A 200 -7.81 17.44 -19.71
CA THR A 200 -7.31 16.68 -20.86
C THR A 200 -8.03 15.34 -21.04
N GLN A 201 -8.26 14.58 -19.96
CA GLN A 201 -9.01 13.32 -20.01
C GLN A 201 -10.50 13.56 -20.32
N ARG A 202 -11.12 14.62 -19.79
CA ARG A 202 -12.49 15.03 -20.18
C ARG A 202 -12.57 15.35 -21.67
N LEU A 203 -11.59 16.08 -22.19
CA LEU A 203 -11.52 16.46 -23.60
C LEU A 203 -11.41 15.20 -24.49
N ARG A 204 -10.46 14.29 -24.23
CA ARG A 204 -10.35 13.01 -24.95
C ARG A 204 -11.65 12.19 -24.89
N ARG A 205 -12.28 12.09 -23.72
CA ARG A 205 -13.56 11.37 -23.54
C ARG A 205 -14.73 12.02 -24.29
N SER A 206 -14.70 13.34 -24.51
CA SER A 206 -15.69 14.06 -25.32
C SER A 206 -15.50 13.86 -26.83
N VAL A 207 -14.26 13.70 -27.28
CA VAL A 207 -13.92 13.40 -28.68
C VAL A 207 -14.29 11.95 -29.03
N ASN A 208 -14.02 11.00 -28.12
CA ASN A 208 -14.26 9.57 -28.35
C ASN A 208 -15.70 9.11 -28.04
N ASN A 209 -16.66 10.01 -27.80
CA ASN A 209 -18.06 9.64 -27.55
C ASN A 209 -19.03 10.34 -28.53
N PRO A 210 -19.32 9.73 -29.71
CA PRO A 210 -20.14 10.33 -30.76
C PRO A 210 -21.59 10.67 -30.35
N LEU A 211 -22.07 10.13 -29.23
CA LEU A 211 -23.43 10.37 -28.72
C LEU A 211 -23.55 11.68 -27.93
N ALA A 212 -22.46 12.23 -27.39
CA ALA A 212 -22.48 13.47 -26.62
C ALA A 212 -22.66 14.72 -27.52
N ASN A 213 -21.95 14.75 -28.66
CA ASN A 213 -21.96 15.91 -29.57
C ASN A 213 -23.29 16.12 -30.30
N ARG A 214 -24.20 15.14 -30.29
CA ARG A 214 -25.51 15.26 -30.93
C ARG A 214 -26.55 16.04 -30.10
N ALA A 215 -26.27 16.30 -28.82
CA ALA A 215 -27.14 17.08 -27.93
C ALA A 215 -26.88 18.60 -27.94
N LEU A 216 -25.75 19.05 -28.51
CA LEU A 216 -25.34 20.46 -28.58
C LEU A 216 -25.54 21.09 -29.97
N ALA A 217 -25.84 20.31 -30.99
CA ALA A 217 -25.94 20.75 -32.39
C ALA A 217 -27.38 20.89 -32.92
N SER A 218 -28.42 20.72 -32.08
CA SER A 218 -29.83 20.72 -32.51
C SER A 218 -30.56 22.05 -32.29
N SER A 219 -29.86 23.19 -32.20
CA SER A 219 -30.45 24.53 -32.03
C SER A 219 -30.60 25.34 -33.33
N HIS A 220 -30.14 24.83 -34.47
CA HIS A 220 -30.48 25.36 -35.80
C HIS A 220 -30.86 24.21 -36.73
N GLY A 221 -31.98 24.38 -37.43
CA GLY A 221 -32.38 23.47 -38.50
C GLY A 221 -31.83 23.93 -39.84
N ASP A 222 -31.57 22.98 -40.74
CA ASP A 222 -32.35 22.92 -41.98
C ASP A 222 -32.22 21.54 -42.66
N SER A 223 -32.92 21.38 -43.79
CA SER A 223 -33.44 20.10 -44.29
C SER A 223 -32.53 19.27 -45.20
N SER A 224 -32.83 17.96 -45.24
CA SER A 224 -32.63 17.01 -46.33
C SER A 224 -31.21 16.46 -46.62
N SER A 225 -30.99 15.18 -46.32
CA SER A 225 -31.12 14.10 -47.31
C SER A 225 -30.74 12.73 -46.71
N SER A 226 -31.23 11.66 -47.33
CA SER A 226 -31.17 10.29 -46.83
C SER A 226 -29.90 9.54 -47.22
N ARG A 227 -29.33 8.74 -46.30
CA ARG A 227 -28.93 7.36 -46.64
C ARG A 227 -28.80 6.45 -45.42
N SER A 228 -29.33 5.24 -45.58
CA SER A 228 -29.26 4.12 -44.64
C SER A 228 -27.87 3.47 -44.65
N GLY A 229 -27.35 3.10 -43.48
CA GLY A 229 -26.14 2.29 -43.32
C GLY A 229 -26.32 1.35 -42.14
N THR A 230 -26.29 0.04 -42.40
CA THR A 230 -26.52 -1.05 -41.44
C THR A 230 -25.43 -1.12 -40.37
N GLY A 231 -25.83 -1.43 -39.13
CA GLY A 231 -24.88 -1.66 -38.05
C GLY A 231 -24.14 -3.00 -38.17
N SER A 232 -22.92 -3.05 -37.63
CA SER A 232 -22.20 -4.27 -37.33
C SER A 232 -21.56 -4.12 -35.95
N SER A 233 -21.99 -4.94 -34.98
CA SER A 233 -21.45 -4.93 -33.62
C SER A 233 -20.17 -5.78 -33.56
N GLY A 234 -19.04 -5.18 -33.92
CA GLY A 234 -17.74 -5.78 -33.64
C GLY A 234 -17.42 -5.68 -32.14
N LYS A 235 -17.24 -6.83 -31.47
CA LYS A 235 -16.50 -6.87 -30.20
C LYS A 235 -15.02 -6.61 -30.52
N GLY A 236 -14.61 -5.35 -30.45
CA GLY A 236 -13.20 -4.97 -30.59
C GLY A 236 -12.43 -5.38 -29.35
N GLU A 237 -11.43 -6.23 -29.53
CA GLU A 237 -10.36 -6.47 -28.56
C GLU A 237 -9.50 -5.20 -28.50
N LEU A 238 -9.34 -4.61 -27.31
CA LEU A 238 -8.67 -3.32 -27.16
C LEU A 238 -7.17 -3.44 -27.43
N THR A 239 -6.62 -2.51 -28.20
CA THR A 239 -5.17 -2.47 -28.46
C THR A 239 -4.39 -2.04 -27.22
N ALA A 240 -3.10 -2.40 -27.13
CA ALA A 240 -2.26 -2.04 -25.98
C ALA A 240 -2.24 -0.52 -25.64
N PRO A 241 -2.23 0.42 -26.61
CA PRO A 241 -2.37 1.85 -26.31
C PRO A 241 -3.75 2.22 -25.71
N GLU A 242 -4.83 1.57 -26.13
CA GLU A 242 -6.18 1.82 -25.62
C GLU A 242 -6.38 1.25 -24.21
N LEU A 243 -5.75 0.10 -23.91
CA LEU A 243 -5.67 -0.45 -22.55
C LEU A 243 -4.92 0.50 -21.60
N ARG A 244 -3.85 1.16 -22.07
CA ARG A 244 -3.12 2.20 -21.31
C ARG A 244 -3.94 3.47 -21.07
N ASP A 245 -4.76 3.90 -22.03
CA ASP A 245 -5.67 5.04 -21.83
C ASP A 245 -6.90 4.67 -20.96
N ALA A 246 -7.27 3.38 -20.88
CA ALA A 246 -8.30 2.89 -19.96
C ALA A 246 -7.83 2.81 -18.49
N SER A 247 -6.60 2.33 -18.23
CA SER A 247 -6.02 2.27 -16.88
C SER A 247 -5.76 3.66 -16.26
N LYS A 248 -5.67 4.71 -17.09
CA LYS A 248 -5.66 6.12 -16.68
C LYS A 248 -7.00 6.65 -16.13
N VAL A 249 -8.08 5.86 -16.16
CA VAL A 249 -9.44 6.29 -15.79
C VAL A 249 -10.07 5.35 -14.75
N MET A 250 -9.34 5.07 -13.67
CA MET A 250 -9.92 4.55 -12.43
C MET A 250 -9.99 5.64 -11.36
N GLY A 251 -11.14 5.73 -10.70
CA GLY A 251 -11.38 6.68 -9.62
C GLY A 251 -11.02 6.11 -8.26
N ARG A 252 -10.82 7.03 -7.32
CA ARG A 252 -10.37 6.79 -5.94
C ARG A 252 -11.49 6.26 -5.05
N SER A 253 -11.15 5.48 -4.02
CA SER A 253 -12.14 5.19 -2.97
C SER A 253 -11.99 6.15 -1.80
N ARG A 254 -12.92 7.10 -1.71
CA ARG A 254 -13.05 8.04 -0.60
C ARG A 254 -13.26 7.32 0.73
N ILE A 255 -13.92 6.15 0.73
CA ILE A 255 -14.06 5.31 1.93
C ILE A 255 -12.72 4.71 2.36
N ALA A 256 -11.90 4.21 1.42
CA ALA A 256 -10.57 3.71 1.75
C ALA A 256 -9.68 4.84 2.29
N GLU A 257 -9.69 6.03 1.67
CA GLU A 257 -9.02 7.22 2.21
C GLU A 257 -9.49 7.56 3.64
N ASP A 258 -10.80 7.67 3.88
CA ASP A 258 -11.40 8.03 5.19
C ASP A 258 -11.06 7.00 6.28
N LEU A 259 -10.97 5.71 5.92
CA LEU A 259 -10.53 4.64 6.82
C LEU A 259 -9.05 4.74 7.19
N ILE A 260 -8.17 5.09 6.25
CA ILE A 260 -6.74 5.30 6.51
C ILE A 260 -6.55 6.50 7.46
N VAL A 261 -7.28 7.61 7.23
CA VAL A 261 -7.26 8.79 8.13
C VAL A 261 -7.63 8.38 9.55
N LYS A 262 -8.78 7.72 9.71
CA LYS A 262 -9.32 7.38 11.03
C LYS A 262 -8.54 6.28 11.72
N ALA A 263 -7.87 5.38 11.00
CA ALA A 263 -6.96 4.42 11.61
C ALA A 263 -5.79 5.13 12.31
N GLN A 264 -5.24 6.20 11.71
CA GLN A 264 -4.26 7.05 12.40
C GLN A 264 -4.88 7.75 13.61
N GLU A 265 -6.09 8.31 13.50
CA GLU A 265 -6.76 8.97 14.63
C GLU A 265 -7.04 8.01 15.79
N VAL A 266 -7.40 6.74 15.51
CA VAL A 266 -7.58 5.69 16.52
C VAL A 266 -6.24 5.37 17.20
N LEU A 267 -5.16 5.21 16.44
CA LEU A 267 -3.81 5.02 16.96
C LEU A 267 -3.39 6.18 17.88
N ASP A 268 -3.63 7.43 17.47
CA ASP A 268 -3.25 8.61 18.24
C ASP A 268 -4.10 8.81 19.50
N ARG A 269 -5.42 8.57 19.44
CA ARG A 269 -6.32 8.60 20.61
C ARG A 269 -5.95 7.54 21.66
N ASN A 270 -5.61 6.33 21.21
CA ASN A 270 -5.12 5.24 22.06
C ASN A 270 -3.65 5.43 22.51
N LYS A 271 -3.00 6.53 22.11
CA LYS A 271 -1.57 6.82 22.37
C LYS A 271 -0.66 5.66 21.97
N ALA A 272 -0.97 4.99 20.85
CA ALA A 272 -0.26 3.81 20.36
C ALA A 272 1.22 4.07 20.07
N HIS A 273 1.62 5.33 19.86
CA HIS A 273 3.02 5.74 19.72
C HIS A 273 3.77 5.90 21.07
N ARG A 274 3.11 5.76 22.23
CA ARG A 274 3.69 5.95 23.59
C ARG A 274 3.45 4.82 24.58
N ILE A 275 2.30 4.13 24.51
CA ILE A 275 1.95 3.08 25.48
C ILE A 275 2.52 1.76 24.97
N ALA A 276 3.58 1.27 25.62
CA ALA A 276 4.19 -0.01 25.26
C ALA A 276 3.28 -1.20 25.61
N ASN A 277 2.81 -1.88 24.57
CA ASN A 277 2.22 -3.22 24.63
C ASN A 277 2.36 -3.89 23.25
N MET A 278 2.15 -5.21 23.18
CA MET A 278 2.33 -5.96 21.93
C MET A 278 1.33 -5.56 20.84
N ASP A 279 0.11 -5.16 21.19
CA ASP A 279 -0.92 -4.81 20.20
C ASP A 279 -0.61 -3.47 19.53
N ASN A 280 -0.15 -2.48 20.30
CA ASN A 280 0.36 -1.20 19.79
C ASN A 280 1.62 -1.40 18.94
N ALA A 281 2.53 -2.29 19.34
CA ALA A 281 3.72 -2.60 18.56
C ALA A 281 3.37 -3.28 17.21
N LYS A 282 2.50 -4.30 17.23
CA LYS A 282 1.98 -4.96 16.02
C LYS A 282 1.23 -3.98 15.11
N ALA A 283 0.34 -3.16 15.66
CA ALA A 283 -0.41 -2.14 14.90
C ALA A 283 0.54 -1.12 14.25
N ALA A 284 1.60 -0.70 14.95
CA ALA A 284 2.60 0.21 14.43
C ALA A 284 3.45 -0.40 13.30
N ILE A 285 3.77 -1.71 13.33
CA ILE A 285 4.39 -2.42 12.21
C ILE A 285 3.43 -2.44 11.00
N ILE A 286 2.20 -2.91 11.20
CA ILE A 286 1.23 -3.10 10.11
C ILE A 286 0.88 -1.75 9.45
N VAL A 287 0.72 -0.68 10.23
CA VAL A 287 0.38 0.65 9.69
C VAL A 287 1.57 1.33 9.00
N GLN A 288 2.82 0.97 9.32
CA GLN A 288 3.99 1.55 8.66
C GLN A 288 3.95 1.33 7.14
N ALA A 289 3.64 0.10 6.71
CA ALA A 289 3.60 -0.26 5.29
C ALA A 289 2.40 0.37 4.54
N LEU A 290 1.37 0.81 5.26
CA LEU A 290 0.20 1.48 4.69
C LEU A 290 0.50 2.93 4.25
N PHE A 291 1.50 3.56 4.88
CA PHE A 291 1.82 4.97 4.74
C PHE A 291 3.00 5.23 3.79
N TRP A 292 2.87 6.29 2.98
CA TRP A 292 3.95 6.78 2.12
C TRP A 292 5.18 7.17 2.93
N GLN A 293 6.36 6.92 2.36
CA GLN A 293 7.66 7.15 2.98
C GLN A 293 8.47 8.16 2.16
N GLN A 294 8.89 9.25 2.80
CA GLN A 294 9.81 10.21 2.17
C GLN A 294 11.25 9.95 2.63
N ALA A 295 12.20 9.97 1.69
CA ALA A 295 13.63 10.04 1.99
C ALA A 295 13.96 11.44 2.54
N SER A 296 15.07 11.56 3.27
CA SER A 296 15.49 12.87 3.78
C SER A 296 15.72 13.84 2.62
N GLN A 297 15.18 15.05 2.74
CA GLN A 297 15.32 16.08 1.71
C GLN A 297 16.77 16.58 1.69
N THR A 298 17.31 16.77 0.48
CA THR A 298 18.44 17.68 0.24
C THR A 298 17.87 18.95 -0.40
N ASP A 299 18.21 20.12 0.16
CA ASP A 299 17.66 21.42 -0.25
C ASP A 299 18.16 21.93 -1.62
N SER A 300 18.84 21.09 -2.40
CA SER A 300 19.36 21.42 -3.72
C SER A 300 18.22 21.60 -4.74
N THR A 301 17.96 22.84 -5.14
CA THR A 301 16.96 23.19 -6.18
C THR A 301 17.38 22.81 -7.60
N ASP A 302 18.68 22.59 -7.82
CA ASP A 302 19.28 22.58 -9.16
C ASP A 302 19.61 21.19 -9.72
N ALA A 303 19.10 20.14 -9.08
CA ALA A 303 19.20 18.77 -9.58
C ALA A 303 17.85 18.06 -9.49
N ILE A 304 17.49 17.35 -10.58
CA ILE A 304 16.53 16.24 -10.52
C ILE A 304 17.20 15.16 -9.67
N SER A 305 17.07 15.23 -8.34
CA SER A 305 17.48 14.12 -7.48
C SER A 305 16.66 12.90 -7.90
N PRO A 306 17.28 11.82 -8.39
CA PRO A 306 16.59 10.61 -8.85
C PRO A 306 15.58 10.06 -7.84
N SER A 307 15.96 10.19 -6.57
CA SER A 307 15.61 9.26 -5.52
C SER A 307 14.14 9.18 -5.16
N GLN A 308 13.32 10.19 -5.49
CA GLN A 308 11.89 10.19 -5.24
C GLN A 308 11.13 11.07 -6.24
N LEU A 309 10.45 10.43 -7.21
CA LEU A 309 9.40 11.07 -8.00
C LEU A 309 8.31 11.55 -7.02
N ARG A 310 8.21 12.86 -6.84
CA ARG A 310 7.43 13.48 -5.75
C ARG A 310 5.95 13.50 -6.14
N PRO A 311 5.05 12.79 -5.43
CA PRO A 311 3.62 12.99 -5.60
C PRO A 311 3.27 14.44 -5.24
N ALA A 312 2.26 15.02 -5.88
CA ALA A 312 1.73 16.30 -5.43
C ALA A 312 1.18 16.16 -3.99
N LYS A 313 1.19 17.24 -3.21
CA LYS A 313 0.53 17.23 -1.87
C LYS A 313 -0.97 17.01 -2.05
N ARG A 314 -1.43 15.78 -1.84
CA ARG A 314 -2.84 15.37 -1.91
C ARG A 314 -3.36 14.86 -0.57
N ARG A 315 -4.68 14.92 -0.40
CA ARG A 315 -5.40 14.20 0.65
C ARG A 315 -5.21 12.69 0.44
N GLY A 316 -5.16 11.90 1.51
CA GLY A 316 -4.96 10.44 1.43
C GLY A 316 -3.49 9.99 1.34
N VAL A 317 -2.56 10.84 0.88
CA VAL A 317 -1.11 10.53 0.87
C VAL A 317 -0.50 10.84 2.24
N TYR A 318 -0.56 9.87 3.14
CA TYR A 318 0.00 9.97 4.50
C TYR A 318 1.50 9.73 4.49
N ILE A 319 2.28 10.81 4.65
CA ILE A 319 3.73 10.73 4.81
C ILE A 319 4.05 10.38 6.28
N CYS A 320 4.34 9.11 6.52
CA CYS A 320 5.02 8.69 7.74
C CYS A 320 6.52 8.65 7.44
N ASN A 321 7.38 9.20 8.31
CA ASN A 321 8.84 9.09 8.15
C ASN A 321 9.45 8.06 9.11
N GLY A 322 8.88 6.85 9.12
CA GLY A 322 9.36 5.71 9.93
C GLY A 322 8.95 5.74 11.40
N SER A 323 8.21 6.77 11.83
CA SER A 323 7.87 6.99 13.24
C SER A 323 7.13 5.81 13.89
N TRP A 324 6.32 5.08 13.13
CA TRP A 324 5.61 3.91 13.66
C TRP A 324 6.54 2.71 13.90
N ILE A 325 7.52 2.45 13.02
CA ILE A 325 8.56 1.45 13.31
C ILE A 325 9.43 1.88 14.49
N ASN A 326 9.79 3.16 14.61
CA ASN A 326 10.51 3.66 15.79
C ASN A 326 9.72 3.38 17.09
N SER A 327 8.41 3.66 17.09
CA SER A 327 7.52 3.35 18.22
C SER A 327 7.42 1.84 18.48
N SER A 328 7.24 1.01 17.45
CA SER A 328 7.20 -0.45 17.62
C SER A 328 8.48 -1.01 18.25
N ILE A 329 9.64 -0.58 17.74
CA ILE A 329 10.95 -1.01 18.25
C ILE A 329 11.12 -0.55 19.70
N SER A 330 10.73 0.69 20.01
CA SER A 330 10.79 1.24 21.37
C SER A 330 9.89 0.44 22.35
N HIS A 331 8.66 0.11 21.95
CA HIS A 331 7.76 -0.73 22.74
C HIS A 331 8.32 -2.13 22.98
N MET A 332 8.93 -2.73 21.96
CA MET A 332 9.58 -4.04 22.05
C MET A 332 10.87 -4.01 22.90
N PHE A 333 11.57 -2.87 22.96
CA PHE A 333 12.65 -2.66 23.94
C PHE A 333 12.10 -2.58 25.37
N GLU A 334 11.06 -1.78 25.61
CA GLU A 334 10.43 -1.61 26.93
C GLU A 334 9.87 -2.94 27.47
N MET A 335 9.19 -3.71 26.62
CA MET A 335 8.71 -5.07 26.91
C MET A 335 9.81 -6.15 26.93
N ARG A 336 11.08 -5.79 26.65
CA ARG A 336 12.23 -6.69 26.58
C ARG A 336 12.14 -7.84 25.56
N VAL A 337 11.34 -7.66 24.51
CA VAL A 337 11.14 -8.62 23.40
C VAL A 337 12.42 -8.87 22.59
N HIS A 338 13.39 -7.95 22.63
CA HIS A 338 14.74 -8.10 22.07
C HIS A 338 15.63 -9.12 22.80
N LEU A 339 15.21 -9.60 23.98
CA LEU A 339 15.93 -10.61 24.77
C LEU A 339 15.28 -11.99 24.63
N GLN A 340 16.06 -13.01 24.24
CA GLN A 340 15.54 -14.38 24.06
C GLN A 340 14.87 -14.92 25.32
N GLY A 341 15.40 -14.64 26.50
CA GLY A 341 14.82 -15.10 27.78
C GLY A 341 13.41 -14.56 28.03
N THR A 342 13.05 -13.40 27.48
CA THR A 342 11.67 -12.88 27.53
C THR A 342 10.74 -13.71 26.67
N ILE A 343 11.20 -14.12 25.47
CA ILE A 343 10.45 -14.94 24.52
C ILE A 343 10.25 -16.36 25.07
N ASP A 344 11.29 -16.96 25.65
CA ASP A 344 11.24 -18.30 26.23
C ASP A 344 10.23 -18.41 27.39
N ASN A 345 10.00 -17.31 28.12
CA ASN A 345 9.02 -17.23 29.21
C ASN A 345 7.55 -17.13 28.74
N ILE A 346 7.28 -16.92 27.45
CA ILE A 346 5.91 -16.89 26.92
C ILE A 346 5.38 -18.33 26.91
N ALA A 347 4.39 -18.63 27.75
CA ALA A 347 3.94 -20.00 27.99
C ALA A 347 3.31 -20.66 26.74
N GLU A 348 2.53 -19.89 25.98
CA GLU A 348 1.84 -20.37 24.78
C GLU A 348 2.74 -20.28 23.54
N GLU A 349 2.92 -21.39 22.84
CA GLU A 349 3.79 -21.48 21.66
C GLU A 349 3.29 -20.61 20.49
N GLY A 350 1.97 -20.52 20.28
CA GLY A 350 1.37 -19.67 19.24
C GLY A 350 1.66 -18.19 19.48
N GLN A 351 1.36 -17.70 20.69
CA GLN A 351 1.71 -16.35 21.13
C GLN A 351 3.23 -16.08 21.02
N ARG A 352 4.07 -17.03 21.45
CA ARG A 352 5.54 -16.93 21.36
C ARG A 352 6.00 -16.75 19.91
N GLY A 353 5.43 -17.53 18.99
CA GLY A 353 5.69 -17.43 17.55
C GLY A 353 5.28 -16.07 16.99
N GLN A 354 4.09 -15.56 17.32
CA GLN A 354 3.63 -14.24 16.89
C GLN A 354 4.52 -13.10 17.40
N VAL A 355 4.97 -13.15 18.67
CA VAL A 355 5.85 -12.12 19.25
C VAL A 355 7.22 -12.14 18.60
N ALA A 356 7.81 -13.32 18.38
CA ALA A 356 9.07 -13.46 17.66
C ALA A 356 8.96 -12.99 16.20
N MET A 357 7.88 -13.34 15.50
CA MET A 357 7.62 -12.87 14.13
C MET A 357 7.47 -11.34 14.06
N ALA A 358 6.77 -10.73 15.03
CA ALA A 358 6.65 -9.27 15.10
C ALA A 358 8.00 -8.59 15.33
N TRP A 359 8.88 -9.13 16.20
CA TRP A 359 10.24 -8.63 16.38
C TRP A 359 11.05 -8.69 15.07
N TRP A 360 11.05 -9.85 14.41
CA TRP A 360 11.85 -10.02 13.20
C TRP A 360 11.32 -9.25 12.00
N LEU A 361 10.01 -9.03 11.88
CA LEU A 361 9.46 -8.08 10.92
C LEU A 361 9.89 -6.65 11.25
N ALA A 362 9.92 -6.22 12.51
CA ALA A 362 10.46 -4.90 12.88
C ALA A 362 11.94 -4.75 12.48
N CYS A 363 12.76 -5.78 12.67
CA CYS A 363 14.14 -5.82 12.16
C CYS A 363 14.22 -5.71 10.63
N MET A 364 13.37 -6.44 9.89
CA MET A 364 13.30 -6.37 8.44
C MET A 364 12.88 -4.98 7.96
N PHE A 365 11.86 -4.38 8.57
CA PHE A 365 11.43 -3.02 8.27
C PHE A 365 12.55 -2.02 8.53
N ASP A 366 13.16 -1.99 9.72
CA ASP A 366 14.30 -1.09 10.03
C ASP A 366 15.41 -1.18 8.96
N ALA A 367 15.82 -2.41 8.61
CA ALA A 367 16.85 -2.65 7.60
C ALA A 367 16.46 -2.11 6.21
N HIS A 368 15.30 -2.49 5.67
CA HIS A 368 14.86 -2.04 4.33
C HIS A 368 14.60 -0.53 4.31
N MET A 369 14.00 0.02 5.37
CA MET A 369 13.76 1.45 5.53
C MET A 369 15.06 2.26 5.55
N SER A 370 16.14 1.70 6.12
CA SER A 370 17.46 2.34 6.15
C SER A 370 18.07 2.48 4.74
N ALA A 371 17.91 1.43 3.92
CA ALA A 371 18.39 1.39 2.54
C ALA A 371 17.55 2.27 1.60
N PHE A 372 16.23 2.15 1.66
CA PHE A 372 15.30 2.78 0.70
C PHE A 372 15.14 4.28 0.94
N TYR A 373 14.99 4.69 2.20
CA TYR A 373 14.67 6.08 2.56
C TYR A 373 15.86 6.84 3.14
N ARG A 374 17.07 6.29 2.97
CA ARG A 374 18.36 6.89 3.36
C ARG A 374 18.43 7.26 4.85
N ARG A 375 17.86 6.41 5.71
CA ARG A 375 17.78 6.62 7.17
C ARG A 375 18.82 5.77 7.88
N LYS A 376 19.41 6.26 8.97
CA LYS A 376 20.28 5.41 9.80
C LYS A 376 19.43 4.27 10.39
N PRO A 377 19.86 2.99 10.28
CA PRO A 377 19.15 1.91 10.96
C PRO A 377 19.21 2.12 12.47
N ILE A 378 18.11 1.79 13.13
CA ILE A 378 17.93 1.91 14.58
C ILE A 378 18.60 0.74 15.29
N LEU A 379 18.56 -0.45 14.67
CA LEU A 379 19.04 -1.71 15.23
C LEU A 379 20.36 -2.13 14.59
N ALA A 380 21.35 -2.42 15.42
CA ALA A 380 22.53 -3.21 15.11
C ALA A 380 22.27 -4.71 15.40
N ALA A 381 23.20 -5.59 15.03
CA ALA A 381 23.06 -7.03 15.29
C ALA A 381 23.27 -7.37 16.78
N GLU A 382 24.00 -6.51 17.49
CA GLU A 382 24.39 -6.64 18.88
C GLU A 382 23.29 -6.19 19.86
N ASP A 383 22.26 -5.49 19.38
CA ASP A 383 21.18 -4.91 20.20
C ASP A 383 20.15 -5.96 20.68
N TYR A 384 20.20 -7.18 20.17
CA TYR A 384 19.22 -8.23 20.46
C TYR A 384 19.82 -9.64 20.50
N SER A 385 19.18 -10.53 21.25
CA SER A 385 19.50 -11.96 21.34
C SER A 385 18.36 -12.87 20.88
N THR A 386 17.18 -12.29 20.61
CA THR A 386 15.99 -13.02 20.15
C THR A 386 16.26 -13.78 18.84
N LYS A 387 16.10 -15.09 18.89
CA LYS A 387 16.30 -16.03 17.79
C LYS A 387 15.22 -15.87 16.72
N PRO A 388 15.47 -16.28 15.47
CA PRO A 388 14.45 -16.30 14.43
C PRO A 388 13.24 -17.16 14.85
N PRO A 389 12.01 -16.77 14.46
CA PRO A 389 10.80 -17.53 14.76
C PRO A 389 10.85 -18.96 14.21
N ALA A 390 10.15 -19.86 14.89
CA ALA A 390 9.96 -21.24 14.42
C ALA A 390 8.97 -21.27 13.23
N PRO A 391 9.08 -22.26 12.33
CA PRO A 391 8.11 -22.43 11.25
C PRO A 391 6.69 -22.65 11.79
N PRO A 392 5.65 -22.22 11.05
CA PRO A 392 4.27 -22.56 11.34
C PRO A 392 4.08 -24.09 11.44
N ARG A 393 3.30 -24.54 12.43
CA ARG A 393 2.94 -25.97 12.59
C ARG A 393 2.19 -26.53 11.37
N THR A 394 1.47 -25.67 10.67
CA THR A 394 0.77 -25.96 9.41
C THR A 394 1.00 -24.80 8.44
N GLY A 395 1.25 -25.11 7.18
CA GLY A 395 1.50 -24.14 6.13
C GLY A 395 1.45 -24.81 4.74
N PRO A 396 1.26 -24.04 3.65
CA PRO A 396 1.34 -24.61 2.31
C PRO A 396 2.76 -25.09 2.01
N VAL A 397 2.86 -26.16 1.22
CA VAL A 397 4.13 -26.71 0.71
C VAL A 397 4.51 -26.04 -0.63
N THR A 398 3.91 -24.88 -0.94
CA THR A 398 4.16 -24.13 -2.18
C THR A 398 5.21 -23.03 -1.94
N GLY A 399 6.43 -23.30 -2.40
CA GLY A 399 7.53 -22.34 -2.42
C GLY A 399 7.99 -21.80 -1.05
N PRO A 400 9.00 -20.91 -1.04
CA PRO A 400 9.43 -20.22 0.17
C PRO A 400 8.50 -19.06 0.52
N SER A 401 7.97 -19.02 1.74
CA SER A 401 7.15 -17.90 2.22
C SER A 401 7.07 -17.82 3.75
N PRO A 402 6.69 -16.67 4.34
CA PRO A 402 6.58 -16.52 5.80
C PRO A 402 5.45 -17.35 6.43
N VAL A 403 4.58 -17.95 5.62
CA VAL A 403 3.50 -18.85 6.06
C VAL A 403 3.70 -20.30 5.63
N ALA A 404 4.76 -20.61 4.87
CA ALA A 404 5.01 -21.93 4.30
C ALA A 404 5.26 -23.02 5.37
N ALA A 405 5.16 -24.27 4.94
CA ALA A 405 5.67 -25.42 5.69
C ALA A 405 7.19 -25.33 5.91
N GLU A 406 7.71 -26.11 6.87
CA GLU A 406 9.05 -25.99 7.45
C GLU A 406 10.17 -25.64 6.46
N GLU A 407 10.39 -26.41 5.40
CA GLU A 407 11.51 -26.18 4.47
C GLU A 407 11.38 -24.85 3.72
N GLY A 408 10.22 -24.58 3.12
CA GLY A 408 9.97 -23.31 2.41
C GLY A 408 10.09 -22.11 3.36
N TYR A 409 9.62 -22.25 4.59
CA TYR A 409 9.76 -21.22 5.61
C TYR A 409 11.22 -20.94 5.96
N ARG A 410 12.03 -21.99 6.16
CA ARG A 410 13.46 -21.86 6.49
C ARG A 410 14.25 -21.23 5.34
N ILE A 411 13.97 -21.62 4.10
CA ILE A 411 14.57 -21.01 2.90
C ILE A 411 14.24 -19.51 2.85
N TRP A 412 12.96 -19.14 3.00
CA TRP A 412 12.54 -17.74 3.02
C TRP A 412 13.23 -16.96 4.15
N LEU A 413 13.16 -17.46 5.38
CA LEU A 413 13.66 -16.76 6.57
C LEU A 413 15.17 -16.54 6.51
N ASN A 414 15.95 -17.57 6.13
CA ASN A 414 17.41 -17.43 5.96
C ASN A 414 17.77 -16.35 4.93
N SER A 415 17.08 -16.32 3.78
CA SER A 415 17.31 -15.29 2.76
C SER A 415 17.00 -13.88 3.28
N ALA A 416 15.93 -13.74 4.07
CA ALA A 416 15.49 -12.46 4.63
C ALA A 416 16.42 -11.96 5.75
N LEU A 417 17.02 -12.86 6.54
CA LEU A 417 18.02 -12.53 7.55
C LEU A 417 19.30 -11.94 6.92
N ASP A 418 19.88 -12.63 5.94
CA ASP A 418 21.06 -12.14 5.21
C ASP A 418 20.75 -10.84 4.45
N GLN A 419 19.52 -10.72 3.92
CA GLN A 419 19.04 -9.49 3.28
C GLN A 419 19.00 -8.31 4.27
N CYS A 420 18.69 -8.53 5.56
CA CYS A 420 18.70 -7.45 6.57
C CYS A 420 20.11 -6.90 6.81
N GLU A 421 21.12 -7.78 6.92
CA GLU A 421 22.52 -7.35 7.09
C GLU A 421 23.00 -6.56 5.86
N MET A 422 22.68 -7.05 4.66
CA MET A 422 23.00 -6.36 3.41
C MET A 422 22.31 -4.98 3.34
N MET A 423 21.01 -4.89 3.65
CA MET A 423 20.24 -3.63 3.62
C MET A 423 20.77 -2.61 4.63
N ARG A 424 21.11 -3.00 5.87
CA ARG A 424 21.79 -2.10 6.82
C ARG A 424 23.14 -1.62 6.30
N SER A 425 23.88 -2.50 5.62
CA SER A 425 25.18 -2.18 5.00
C SER A 425 25.05 -1.17 3.84
N VAL A 426 23.91 -1.11 3.14
CA VAL A 426 23.61 -0.07 2.14
C VAL A 426 23.72 1.32 2.78
N TYR A 427 23.06 1.56 3.92
CA TYR A 427 23.11 2.88 4.58
C TYR A 427 24.55 3.27 4.96
N PHE A 428 25.29 2.39 5.64
CA PHE A 428 26.65 2.69 6.11
C PHE A 428 27.70 2.82 5.00
N THR A 429 27.36 2.36 3.79
CA THR A 429 28.20 2.46 2.58
C THR A 429 27.86 3.69 1.76
N LEU A 430 26.57 3.92 1.47
CA LEU A 430 26.10 4.88 0.47
C LEU A 430 25.55 6.18 1.09
N TRP A 431 24.84 6.09 2.22
CA TRP A 431 23.95 7.16 2.70
C TRP A 431 24.45 7.93 3.92
N THR A 432 25.67 7.67 4.39
CA THR A 432 26.28 8.45 5.48
C THR A 432 26.57 9.90 5.06
N PRO A 433 26.52 10.90 5.96
CA PRO A 433 26.89 12.28 5.64
C PRO A 433 28.28 12.42 4.99
N CYS A 434 29.27 11.66 5.46
CA CYS A 434 30.60 11.63 4.86
C CYS A 434 30.61 11.13 3.40
N ALA A 435 29.68 10.23 3.03
CA ALA A 435 29.57 9.75 1.64
C ALA A 435 28.91 10.80 0.73
N TYR A 436 28.00 11.62 1.27
CA TYR A 436 27.43 12.77 0.57
C TYR A 436 28.50 13.86 0.33
N GLU A 437 29.27 14.22 1.36
CA GLU A 437 30.28 15.28 1.28
C GLU A 437 31.52 14.87 0.47
N GLU A 438 32.11 13.71 0.77
CA GLU A 438 33.40 13.29 0.19
C GLU A 438 33.24 12.40 -1.04
N GLY A 439 32.10 11.71 -1.18
CA GLY A 439 31.91 10.59 -2.09
C GLY A 439 31.99 9.23 -1.37
N ILE A 440 31.55 8.17 -2.03
CA ILE A 440 31.52 6.81 -1.47
C ILE A 440 32.94 6.25 -1.40
N SER A 441 33.31 5.57 -0.31
CA SER A 441 34.59 4.84 -0.28
C SER A 441 34.52 3.56 -1.10
N ALA A 442 35.49 3.39 -2.00
CA ALA A 442 35.70 2.19 -2.80
C ALA A 442 35.78 0.91 -1.93
N ARG A 443 36.48 0.94 -0.78
CA ARG A 443 36.58 -0.23 0.12
C ARG A 443 35.25 -0.61 0.76
N LYS A 444 34.39 0.35 1.09
CA LYS A 444 33.04 0.04 1.59
C LYS A 444 32.17 -0.53 0.47
N LEU A 445 32.29 0.05 -0.72
CA LEU A 445 31.56 -0.37 -1.91
C LEU A 445 31.93 -1.81 -2.33
N GLU A 446 33.22 -2.16 -2.33
CA GLU A 446 33.73 -3.52 -2.58
C GLU A 446 33.13 -4.56 -1.61
N LYS A 447 33.01 -4.21 -0.33
CA LYS A 447 32.35 -5.07 0.67
C LYS A 447 30.85 -5.26 0.37
N LEU A 448 30.14 -4.19 -0.02
CA LEU A 448 28.72 -4.27 -0.35
C LEU A 448 28.48 -5.08 -1.64
N VAL A 449 29.32 -4.91 -2.66
CA VAL A 449 29.36 -5.74 -3.88
C VAL A 449 29.60 -7.22 -3.53
N SER A 450 30.55 -7.48 -2.63
CA SER A 450 30.83 -8.85 -2.17
C SER A 450 29.67 -9.47 -1.39
N ALA A 451 28.97 -8.70 -0.57
CA ALA A 451 27.75 -9.13 0.13
C ALA A 451 26.61 -9.43 -0.86
N ALA A 452 26.41 -8.58 -1.86
CA ALA A 452 25.41 -8.79 -2.91
C ALA A 452 25.70 -10.06 -3.73
N TYR A 453 26.94 -10.31 -4.13
CA TYR A 453 27.28 -11.57 -4.82
C TYR A 453 27.11 -12.80 -3.93
N ARG A 454 27.46 -12.71 -2.64
CA ARG A 454 27.22 -13.80 -1.67
C ARG A 454 25.72 -14.12 -1.59
N TRP A 455 24.88 -13.11 -1.33
CA TRP A 455 23.43 -13.28 -1.25
C TRP A 455 22.88 -13.92 -2.53
N ARG A 456 23.31 -13.43 -3.71
CA ARG A 456 22.91 -14.01 -5.01
C ARG A 456 23.22 -15.48 -5.11
N SER A 457 24.44 -15.87 -4.73
CA SER A 457 24.93 -17.25 -4.81
C SER A 457 24.25 -18.21 -3.82
N SER A 458 23.84 -17.70 -2.66
CA SER A 458 23.23 -18.50 -1.60
C SER A 458 21.70 -18.60 -1.73
N HIS A 459 21.03 -17.54 -2.22
CA HIS A 459 19.57 -17.41 -2.06
C HIS A 459 18.80 -17.20 -3.36
N LEU A 460 19.32 -16.48 -4.38
CA LEU A 460 18.49 -16.03 -5.51
C LEU A 460 17.81 -17.19 -6.27
N ALA A 461 18.52 -18.31 -6.48
CA ALA A 461 17.95 -19.49 -7.13
C ALA A 461 16.92 -20.26 -6.27
N LEU A 462 16.84 -19.98 -4.97
CA LEU A 462 15.92 -20.62 -4.03
C LEU A 462 14.66 -19.78 -3.79
N VAL A 463 14.81 -18.45 -3.66
CA VAL A 463 13.71 -17.52 -3.32
C VAL A 463 13.31 -16.55 -4.43
N GLY A 464 14.08 -16.47 -5.51
CA GLY A 464 13.74 -15.62 -6.66
C GLY A 464 12.66 -16.23 -7.56
N ALA A 465 12.20 -15.45 -8.53
CA ALA A 465 11.32 -15.95 -9.58
C ALA A 465 12.11 -16.77 -10.62
N PRO A 466 11.53 -17.79 -11.27
CA PRO A 466 12.21 -18.48 -12.36
C PRO A 466 12.36 -17.59 -13.60
N ASP A 467 13.41 -17.83 -14.39
CA ASP A 467 13.78 -17.03 -15.56
C ASP A 467 12.97 -17.32 -16.83
N GLN A 468 12.41 -18.53 -16.96
CA GLN A 468 11.80 -19.01 -18.22
C GLN A 468 10.35 -19.44 -18.01
N ASP A 469 10.14 -20.60 -17.36
CA ASP A 469 8.81 -21.16 -17.17
C ASP A 469 8.27 -20.79 -15.79
N TRP A 470 7.20 -20.00 -15.79
CA TRP A 470 6.45 -19.71 -14.57
C TRP A 470 5.62 -20.93 -14.13
N PRO A 471 5.73 -21.40 -12.88
CA PRO A 471 5.08 -22.64 -12.49
C PRO A 471 3.57 -22.44 -12.49
N SER A 472 2.84 -23.22 -13.28
CA SER A 472 1.39 -23.07 -13.44
C SER A 472 0.59 -23.28 -12.15
N GLN A 473 1.22 -23.87 -11.12
CA GLN A 473 0.69 -24.02 -9.78
C GLN A 473 0.92 -22.80 -8.86
N TRP A 474 1.74 -21.81 -9.24
CA TRP A 474 1.98 -20.62 -8.41
C TRP A 474 0.72 -19.78 -8.31
N LYS A 475 0.26 -19.57 -7.07
CA LYS A 475 -0.81 -18.64 -6.75
C LYS A 475 -0.20 -17.26 -6.51
N PHE A 476 -1.08 -16.26 -6.45
CA PHE A 476 -0.75 -14.87 -6.09
C PHE A 476 0.30 -14.75 -4.96
N ALA A 477 0.10 -15.49 -3.86
CA ALA A 477 0.98 -15.46 -2.70
C ALA A 477 2.41 -15.95 -3.00
N ASP A 478 2.55 -17.07 -3.72
CA ASP A 478 3.84 -17.66 -4.08
C ASP A 478 4.60 -16.72 -5.04
N ALA A 479 3.90 -16.28 -6.09
CA ALA A 479 4.38 -15.37 -7.13
C ALA A 479 4.91 -14.04 -6.57
N VAL A 480 4.07 -13.35 -5.78
CA VAL A 480 4.44 -12.07 -5.14
C VAL A 480 5.56 -12.27 -4.12
N THR A 481 5.60 -13.40 -3.42
CA THR A 481 6.68 -13.68 -2.46
C THR A 481 8.02 -13.84 -3.17
N ALA A 482 8.07 -14.65 -4.23
CA ALA A 482 9.31 -14.87 -4.98
C ALA A 482 9.81 -13.58 -5.64
N CYS A 483 8.92 -12.85 -6.32
CA CYS A 483 9.27 -11.56 -6.93
C CYS A 483 9.72 -10.52 -5.90
N SER A 484 9.16 -10.52 -4.68
CA SER A 484 9.59 -9.60 -3.62
C SER A 484 11.03 -9.85 -3.21
N SER A 485 11.41 -11.12 -3.04
CA SER A 485 12.79 -11.51 -2.68
C SER A 485 13.78 -11.15 -3.80
N ASP A 486 13.39 -11.43 -5.06
CA ASP A 486 14.14 -11.10 -6.28
C ASP A 486 14.39 -9.59 -6.40
N LEU A 487 13.35 -8.76 -6.23
CA LEU A 487 13.44 -7.31 -6.29
C LEU A 487 14.19 -6.71 -5.08
N ASN A 488 14.04 -7.28 -3.88
CA ASN A 488 14.81 -6.86 -2.70
C ASN A 488 16.32 -7.15 -2.86
N TYR A 489 16.70 -8.16 -3.65
CA TYR A 489 18.08 -8.32 -4.06
C TYR A 489 18.49 -7.25 -5.09
N HIS A 490 17.72 -7.11 -6.17
CA HIS A 490 18.07 -6.25 -7.30
C HIS A 490 18.15 -4.76 -6.97
N VAL A 491 17.34 -4.27 -6.03
CA VAL A 491 17.36 -2.87 -5.58
C VAL A 491 18.71 -2.44 -5.00
N VAL A 492 19.51 -3.35 -4.43
CA VAL A 492 20.83 -3.02 -3.88
C VAL A 492 21.78 -2.51 -4.98
N TRP A 493 21.71 -3.08 -6.18
CA TRP A 493 22.49 -2.59 -7.34
C TRP A 493 22.00 -1.24 -7.85
N LEU A 494 20.68 -1.02 -7.87
CA LEU A 494 20.09 0.26 -8.25
C LEU A 494 20.55 1.37 -7.29
N LEU A 495 20.50 1.11 -5.98
CA LEU A 495 20.94 2.05 -4.95
C LEU A 495 22.44 2.33 -5.03
N MET A 496 23.29 1.31 -5.25
CA MET A 496 24.73 1.53 -5.48
C MET A 496 24.99 2.40 -6.72
N TRP A 497 24.30 2.14 -7.83
CA TRP A 497 24.42 2.94 -9.05
C TRP A 497 23.99 4.40 -8.82
N GLN A 498 22.83 4.63 -8.20
CA GLN A 498 22.35 5.97 -7.87
C GLN A 498 23.32 6.74 -6.98
N ALA A 499 23.83 6.09 -5.94
CA ALA A 499 24.78 6.71 -5.03
C ALA A 499 26.06 7.14 -5.78
N ILE A 500 26.51 6.36 -6.76
CA ILE A 500 27.68 6.72 -7.58
C ILE A 500 27.36 7.83 -8.59
N ASP A 501 26.17 7.84 -9.21
CA ASP A 501 25.74 8.92 -10.14
C ASP A 501 25.56 10.25 -9.38
N GLU A 502 25.05 10.20 -8.13
CA GLU A 502 24.82 11.37 -7.28
C GLU A 502 26.09 11.87 -6.56
N TYR A 503 26.85 10.98 -5.90
CA TYR A 503 27.94 11.36 -5.00
C TYR A 503 29.34 11.03 -5.53
N GLY A 504 29.46 10.16 -6.54
CA GLY A 504 30.73 9.64 -7.01
C GLY A 504 31.46 8.76 -5.99
N ILE A 505 32.67 8.34 -6.35
CA ILE A 505 33.57 7.55 -5.48
C ILE A 505 34.70 8.47 -5.01
N ALA A 506 34.98 8.51 -3.71
CA ALA A 506 35.92 9.44 -3.09
C ALA A 506 37.34 9.30 -3.67
N GLU A 507 37.80 8.06 -3.86
CA GLU A 507 39.11 7.73 -4.43
C GLU A 507 39.25 8.15 -5.92
N LEU A 508 38.13 8.33 -6.65
CA LEU A 508 38.09 8.85 -8.02
C LEU A 508 37.96 10.38 -8.11
N LYS A 509 37.53 11.05 -7.02
CA LYS A 509 37.44 12.52 -6.92
C LYS A 509 38.80 13.19 -6.62
N ALA A 510 39.78 12.42 -6.16
CA ALA A 510 41.09 12.94 -5.78
C ALA A 510 41.91 13.38 -7.00
N ASN A 511 42.25 14.68 -7.06
CA ASN A 511 42.96 15.28 -8.19
C ASN A 511 44.50 15.22 -8.05
N ASN A 512 45.01 14.76 -6.91
CA ASN A 512 46.44 14.60 -6.65
C ASN A 512 46.72 13.58 -5.54
N LEU A 513 47.97 13.16 -5.45
CA LEU A 513 48.44 12.12 -4.52
C LEU A 513 48.19 12.44 -3.03
N ALA A 514 48.20 13.71 -2.64
CA ALA A 514 47.96 14.12 -1.26
C ALA A 514 46.48 14.00 -0.90
N GLN A 515 45.58 14.42 -1.79
CA GLN A 515 44.12 14.21 -1.64
C GLN A 515 43.78 12.72 -1.64
N TYR A 516 44.42 11.93 -2.52
CA TYR A 516 44.22 10.50 -2.60
C TYR A 516 44.60 9.79 -1.30
N ASN A 517 45.83 9.98 -0.82
CA ASN A 517 46.31 9.42 0.44
C ASN A 517 45.47 9.88 1.65
N ALA A 518 44.97 11.12 1.65
CA ALA A 518 44.06 11.58 2.69
C ALA A 518 42.71 10.85 2.67
N ALA A 519 42.11 10.61 1.50
CA ALA A 519 40.89 9.83 1.35
C ALA A 519 41.11 8.36 1.77
N CYS A 520 42.20 7.74 1.31
CA CYS A 520 42.58 6.38 1.70
C CYS A 520 42.78 6.24 3.22
N THR A 521 43.36 7.26 3.87
CA THR A 521 43.54 7.28 5.32
C THR A 521 42.21 7.40 6.05
N ARG A 522 41.34 8.35 5.66
CA ARG A 522 40.02 8.56 6.30
C ARG A 522 39.08 7.36 6.13
N HIS A 523 39.13 6.68 4.99
CA HIS A 523 38.33 5.50 4.73
C HIS A 523 39.02 4.18 5.13
N GLY A 524 40.24 4.26 5.66
CA GLY A 524 41.02 3.11 6.14
C GLY A 524 41.34 2.10 5.04
N THR A 525 41.60 2.54 3.80
CA THR A 525 41.96 1.67 2.68
C THR A 525 43.46 1.39 2.60
N SER A 526 44.30 2.31 3.10
CA SER A 526 45.75 2.15 3.19
C SER A 526 46.19 1.30 4.39
N SER A 527 47.29 0.56 4.25
CA SER A 527 48.01 -0.16 5.32
C SER A 527 48.79 0.76 6.29
N GLY A 528 48.54 2.08 6.27
CA GLY A 528 49.27 3.09 7.05
C GLY A 528 50.51 3.66 6.36
N LEU A 529 50.86 3.17 5.16
CA LEU A 529 51.91 3.74 4.31
C LEU A 529 51.30 4.61 3.20
N PRO A 530 51.93 5.74 2.82
CA PRO A 530 51.52 6.53 1.66
C PRO A 530 51.68 5.75 0.36
N VAL A 531 50.63 5.75 -0.45
CA VAL A 531 50.56 5.18 -1.80
C VAL A 531 51.37 6.07 -2.77
N THR A 532 52.07 5.46 -3.72
CA THR A 532 52.80 6.14 -4.80
C THR A 532 51.89 6.52 -5.98
N MET A 533 52.36 7.38 -6.90
CA MET A 533 51.60 7.75 -8.11
C MET A 533 51.17 6.53 -8.95
N ALA A 534 52.08 5.58 -9.20
CA ALA A 534 51.79 4.41 -10.03
C ALA A 534 50.79 3.45 -9.37
N GLU A 535 50.85 3.30 -8.04
CA GLU A 535 49.88 2.52 -7.28
C GLU A 535 48.51 3.22 -7.24
N MET A 536 48.48 4.56 -7.11
CA MET A 536 47.25 5.36 -7.20
C MET A 536 46.57 5.19 -8.57
N GLU A 537 47.31 5.28 -9.67
CA GLU A 537 46.78 5.08 -11.03
C GLU A 537 46.23 3.66 -11.22
N LEU A 538 46.95 2.65 -10.73
CA LEU A 538 46.50 1.25 -10.78
C LEU A 538 45.23 1.04 -9.95
N ASP A 539 45.13 1.64 -8.77
CA ASP A 539 43.97 1.48 -7.90
C ASP A 539 42.76 2.26 -8.43
N GLN A 540 42.95 3.49 -8.92
CA GLN A 540 41.91 4.23 -9.65
C GLN A 540 41.40 3.45 -10.87
N SER A 541 42.26 2.71 -11.58
CA SER A 541 41.84 1.82 -12.67
C SER A 541 40.93 0.69 -12.17
N LYS A 542 41.27 0.03 -11.06
CA LYS A 542 40.42 -1.01 -10.43
C LYS A 542 39.07 -0.43 -9.97
N VAL A 543 39.08 0.73 -9.33
CA VAL A 543 37.88 1.41 -8.84
C VAL A 543 36.97 1.84 -10.00
N ASN A 544 37.52 2.31 -11.12
CA ASN A 544 36.77 2.54 -12.35
C ASN A 544 36.17 1.23 -12.91
N GLY A 545 36.92 0.12 -12.87
CA GLY A 545 36.41 -1.21 -13.25
C GLY A 545 35.22 -1.66 -12.40
N MET A 546 35.33 -1.52 -11.08
CA MET A 546 34.23 -1.80 -10.13
C MET A 546 33.00 -0.91 -10.39
N ARG A 547 33.19 0.40 -10.64
CA ARG A 547 32.10 1.30 -11.03
C ARG A 547 31.37 0.77 -12.27
N ASN A 548 32.11 0.43 -13.32
CA ASN A 548 31.51 -0.02 -14.57
C ASN A 548 30.73 -1.34 -14.36
N ALA A 549 31.26 -2.28 -13.58
CA ALA A 549 30.55 -3.50 -13.21
C ALA A 549 29.24 -3.23 -12.44
N ILE A 550 29.23 -2.26 -11.50
CA ILE A 550 28.01 -1.84 -10.79
C ILE A 550 26.98 -1.23 -11.75
N TYR A 551 27.42 -0.43 -12.74
CA TYR A 551 26.51 0.13 -13.76
C TYR A 551 25.88 -0.98 -14.62
N GLU A 552 26.66 -2.00 -15.00
CA GLU A 552 26.13 -3.17 -15.73
C GLU A 552 25.15 -4.00 -14.89
N GLU A 553 25.48 -4.31 -13.63
CA GLU A 553 24.58 -5.05 -12.73
C GLU A 553 23.33 -4.24 -12.37
N ALA A 554 23.41 -2.91 -12.25
CA ALA A 554 22.24 -2.05 -12.07
C ALA A 554 21.31 -2.03 -13.29
N LEU A 555 21.87 -2.01 -14.52
CA LEU A 555 21.08 -2.16 -15.74
C LEU A 555 20.42 -3.56 -15.83
N LYS A 556 21.15 -4.63 -15.53
CA LYS A 556 20.61 -6.00 -15.45
C LYS A 556 19.49 -6.09 -14.41
N ALA A 557 19.69 -5.50 -13.23
CA ALA A 557 18.72 -5.43 -12.14
C ALA A 557 17.44 -4.68 -12.54
N ALA A 558 17.57 -3.55 -13.26
CA ALA A 558 16.42 -2.78 -13.71
C ALA A 558 15.64 -3.53 -14.81
N LEU A 559 16.33 -4.19 -15.76
CA LEU A 559 15.71 -5.03 -16.78
C LEU A 559 14.98 -6.24 -16.19
N ARG A 560 15.60 -6.92 -15.21
CA ARG A 560 14.97 -7.98 -14.42
C ARG A 560 13.71 -7.46 -13.72
N SER A 561 13.81 -6.29 -13.09
CA SER A 561 12.68 -5.67 -12.40
C SER A 561 11.51 -5.33 -13.33
N ALA A 562 11.79 -4.84 -14.53
CA ALA A 562 10.77 -4.61 -15.56
C ALA A 562 10.07 -5.89 -16.02
N ASN A 563 10.84 -6.98 -16.23
CA ASN A 563 10.26 -8.27 -16.59
C ASN A 563 9.34 -8.82 -15.50
N LEU A 564 9.75 -8.75 -14.23
CA LEU A 564 8.91 -9.15 -13.09
C LEU A 564 7.66 -8.26 -12.94
N ALA A 565 7.79 -6.95 -13.16
CA ALA A 565 6.65 -6.02 -13.17
C ALA A 565 5.65 -6.38 -14.27
N LYS A 566 6.11 -6.63 -15.51
CA LYS A 566 5.25 -7.04 -16.64
C LYS A 566 4.50 -8.32 -16.32
N MET A 567 5.21 -9.30 -15.79
CA MET A 567 4.73 -10.64 -15.47
C MET A 567 3.66 -10.62 -14.36
N LEU A 568 3.91 -9.92 -13.26
CA LEU A 568 2.90 -9.73 -12.21
C LEU A 568 1.71 -8.88 -12.70
N HIS A 569 1.95 -7.94 -13.61
CA HIS A 569 0.90 -7.18 -14.28
C HIS A 569 0.00 -8.09 -15.15
N ASP A 570 0.59 -8.97 -15.97
CA ASP A 570 -0.13 -9.89 -16.86
C ASP A 570 -1.05 -10.87 -16.10
N PHE A 571 -0.76 -11.15 -14.83
CA PHE A 571 -1.58 -11.98 -13.93
C PHE A 571 -2.52 -11.16 -13.02
N ASP A 572 -2.61 -9.84 -13.18
CA ASP A 572 -3.42 -8.95 -12.32
C ASP A 572 -3.05 -9.02 -10.82
N TYR A 573 -1.76 -9.23 -10.52
CA TYR A 573 -1.26 -9.42 -9.15
C TYR A 573 -0.81 -8.10 -8.47
N LEU A 574 -0.31 -7.11 -9.20
CA LEU A 574 0.23 -5.88 -8.58
C LEU A 574 -0.84 -5.02 -7.89
N GLN A 575 -2.10 -5.09 -8.36
CA GLN A 575 -3.24 -4.41 -7.71
C GLN A 575 -3.51 -4.91 -6.28
N ASN A 576 -3.04 -6.12 -5.94
CA ASN A 576 -3.21 -6.77 -4.64
C ASN A 576 -1.91 -6.80 -3.81
N GLU A 577 -0.80 -6.27 -4.33
CA GLU A 577 0.48 -6.32 -3.63
C GLU A 577 0.54 -5.29 -2.49
N ALA A 578 1.08 -5.68 -1.34
CA ALA A 578 1.10 -4.89 -0.10
C ALA A 578 2.10 -3.70 -0.10
N GLY A 579 2.58 -3.26 -1.26
CA GLY A 579 3.50 -2.13 -1.42
C GLY A 579 4.98 -2.47 -1.17
N ILE A 580 5.34 -3.74 -1.01
CA ILE A 580 6.72 -4.20 -0.76
C ILE A 580 7.60 -3.87 -1.97
N MET A 581 7.12 -4.16 -3.18
CA MET A 581 7.94 -4.06 -4.40
C MET A 581 7.87 -2.66 -5.05
N LYS A 582 6.92 -1.82 -4.63
CA LYS A 582 6.67 -0.47 -5.17
C LYS A 582 7.94 0.38 -5.28
N PHE A 583 8.75 0.43 -4.21
CA PHE A 583 9.99 1.20 -4.18
C PHE A 583 10.95 0.75 -5.28
N THR A 584 11.31 -0.55 -5.31
CA THR A 584 12.22 -1.10 -6.31
C THR A 584 11.75 -0.87 -7.74
N LEU A 585 10.44 -0.97 -8.00
CA LEU A 585 9.91 -0.69 -9.34
C LEU A 585 10.11 0.78 -9.74
N CYS A 586 9.95 1.73 -8.83
CA CYS A 586 10.20 3.15 -9.10
C CYS A 586 11.69 3.39 -9.44
N GLU A 587 12.61 2.85 -8.63
CA GLU A 587 14.05 3.00 -8.85
C GLU A 587 14.49 2.31 -10.16
N ALA A 588 13.89 1.16 -10.49
CA ALA A 588 14.13 0.46 -11.75
C ALA A 588 13.62 1.25 -12.95
N GLY A 589 12.42 1.85 -12.86
CA GLY A 589 11.87 2.72 -13.88
C GLY A 589 12.77 3.94 -14.14
N TYR A 590 13.27 4.58 -13.08
CA TYR A 590 14.23 5.68 -13.21
C TYR A 590 15.53 5.22 -13.88
N CYS A 591 16.10 4.10 -13.42
CA CYS A 591 17.30 3.50 -14.01
C CYS A 591 17.13 3.25 -15.51
N LEU A 592 16.07 2.55 -15.91
CA LEU A 592 15.76 2.27 -17.32
C LEU A 592 15.63 3.55 -18.14
N THR A 593 14.97 4.58 -17.60
CA THR A 593 14.83 5.88 -18.28
C THR A 593 16.18 6.56 -18.49
N ARG A 594 17.02 6.57 -17.44
CA ARG A 594 18.37 7.17 -17.46
C ARG A 594 19.34 6.41 -18.39
N PHE A 595 19.13 5.11 -18.59
CA PHE A 595 19.83 4.27 -19.59
C PHE A 595 19.10 4.20 -20.96
N LYS A 596 18.05 4.99 -21.18
CA LYS A 596 17.26 5.07 -22.44
C LYS A 596 16.69 3.72 -22.90
N ARG A 597 16.13 2.97 -21.96
CA ARG A 597 15.63 1.60 -22.17
C ARG A 597 14.10 1.56 -22.38
N PRO A 598 13.60 1.00 -23.50
CA PRO A 598 12.15 0.90 -23.74
C PRO A 598 11.42 0.01 -22.73
N GLU A 599 12.14 -0.85 -22.01
CA GLU A 599 11.58 -1.70 -20.95
C GLU A 599 10.97 -0.88 -19.79
N VAL A 600 11.25 0.43 -19.68
CA VAL A 600 10.57 1.34 -18.74
C VAL A 600 9.04 1.26 -18.84
N TYR A 601 8.49 1.02 -20.04
CA TYR A 601 7.04 0.94 -20.22
C TYR A 601 6.41 -0.27 -19.50
N MET A 602 7.15 -1.34 -19.24
CA MET A 602 6.68 -2.46 -18.41
C MET A 602 6.51 -2.03 -16.94
N VAL A 603 7.43 -1.20 -16.45
CA VAL A 603 7.37 -0.62 -15.11
C VAL A 603 6.21 0.38 -15.00
N ILE A 604 6.02 1.25 -16.01
CA ILE A 604 4.92 2.21 -16.08
C ILE A 604 3.55 1.49 -16.03
N ASP A 605 3.38 0.45 -16.84
CA ASP A 605 2.14 -0.34 -16.85
C ASP A 605 1.92 -1.07 -15.50
N GLY A 606 2.97 -1.63 -14.90
CA GLY A 606 2.91 -2.23 -13.57
C GLY A 606 2.55 -1.23 -12.45
N LEU A 607 3.13 -0.01 -12.47
CA LEU A 607 2.79 1.06 -11.53
C LEU A 607 1.35 1.56 -11.70
N ARG A 608 0.80 1.56 -12.91
CA ARG A 608 -0.63 1.86 -13.14
C ARG A 608 -1.56 0.80 -12.55
N GLN A 609 -1.14 -0.47 -12.51
CA GLN A 609 -1.89 -1.53 -11.83
C GLN A 609 -1.80 -1.39 -10.30
N TYR A 610 -0.61 -1.08 -9.75
CA TYR A 610 -0.45 -0.66 -8.34
C TYR A 610 -1.35 0.50 -7.95
N GLY A 611 -1.55 1.45 -8.87
CA GLY A 611 -2.37 2.66 -8.70
C GLY A 611 -3.76 2.41 -8.12
N GLN A 612 -4.33 1.22 -8.33
CA GLN A 612 -5.62 0.83 -7.73
C GLN A 612 -5.62 0.87 -6.20
N ALA A 613 -4.52 0.45 -5.57
CA ALA A 613 -4.35 0.40 -4.12
C ALA A 613 -3.46 1.56 -3.62
N PHE A 614 -2.45 1.96 -4.39
CA PHE A 614 -1.48 3.01 -4.09
C PHE A 614 -1.54 4.08 -5.16
N GLU A 615 -2.52 4.98 -5.04
CA GLU A 615 -2.89 5.98 -6.05
C GLU A 615 -1.74 6.91 -6.46
N GLU A 616 -0.75 7.10 -5.58
CA GLU A 616 0.46 7.84 -5.88
C GLU A 616 1.29 7.20 -7.01
N CYS A 617 1.17 5.89 -7.23
CA CYS A 617 1.82 5.20 -8.34
C CYS A 617 1.34 5.67 -9.72
N TYR A 618 0.13 6.25 -9.83
CA TYR A 618 -0.30 6.89 -11.08
C TYR A 618 0.56 8.12 -11.40
N GLU A 619 0.87 8.93 -10.40
CA GLU A 619 1.71 10.13 -10.57
C GLU A 619 3.15 9.73 -10.91
N GLN A 620 3.66 8.68 -10.27
CA GLN A 620 4.98 8.12 -10.58
C GLN A 620 5.04 7.52 -11.99
N ALA A 621 3.99 6.82 -12.43
CA ALA A 621 3.90 6.24 -13.77
C ALA A 621 3.80 7.32 -14.86
N ASP A 622 3.03 8.38 -14.65
CA ASP A 622 2.90 9.49 -15.59
C ASP A 622 4.19 10.33 -15.67
N GLU A 623 4.92 10.48 -14.55
CA GLU A 623 6.22 11.15 -14.52
C GLU A 623 7.34 10.32 -15.17
N LEU A 624 7.33 8.98 -14.99
CA LEU A 624 8.19 8.08 -15.78
C LEU A 624 7.84 8.11 -17.27
N GLU A 625 6.56 8.18 -17.64
CA GLU A 625 6.14 8.34 -19.04
C GLU A 625 6.62 9.67 -19.63
N ARG A 626 6.58 10.77 -18.85
CA ARG A 626 7.17 12.07 -19.25
C ARG A 626 8.68 11.96 -19.48
N LEU A 627 9.43 11.43 -18.51
CA LEU A 627 10.89 11.29 -18.61
C LEU A 627 11.28 10.36 -19.77
N ALA A 628 10.56 9.25 -19.98
CA ALA A 628 10.82 8.34 -21.10
C ALA A 628 10.65 9.02 -22.47
N LEU A 629 9.69 9.93 -22.61
CA LEU A 629 9.46 10.73 -23.83
C LEU A 629 10.49 11.85 -24.03
N GLU A 630 11.15 12.33 -22.98
CA GLU A 630 12.22 13.33 -23.08
C GLU A 630 13.56 12.72 -23.51
N TYR A 631 13.73 11.41 -23.32
CA TYR A 631 14.96 10.69 -23.66
C TYR A 631 14.87 9.82 -24.92
N SER A 632 13.67 9.62 -25.48
CA SER A 632 13.40 8.94 -26.76
C SER A 632 13.69 9.83 -27.98
#